data_AF-C0HII1-F1
#
_entry.id   AF-C0HII1-F1
#
_cell.length_a   1.000
_cell.length_b   1.000
_cell.length_c   1.000
_cell.angle_alpha   90.00
_cell.angle_beta   90.00
_cell.angle_gamma   90.00
#
_symmetry.space_group_name_H-M   'P 1'
#
loop_
_entity.id
_entity.type
_entity.pdbx_description
1 polymer ?
#
loop_
_entity_poly.entity_id
_entity_poly.type
_entity_poly.pdbx_seq_one_letter_code
_entity_poly.pdbx_strand_id
1 'polypeptide(L)'
;MSLLFSSNTRAFFNAGVDLWASCAIEVVNLAQKVSAKKDNFCPVLQKLANCLLGQFACFLRFYANPKNIFHAFVDKVLGPLLELLVLLNSQAHSSEHKQTGTMLKIVEDVFSNGLFHPQHLSGYFGLRSLNKSSAAKDIKGSYHRHLFQRFKGIKTENKAVLLAGFGYLFQLFVRRARNQRTTVAPSRTTLGTLHKSNDGSEEPQHRESLFEVFIMFMEPIVLECKSYSQKDFSKLGVTRLVEVHCMLKSINVMLITLIEEKIYVPTEDTLEGSHFNFLQDIYSVLILISEKMYKFWMSAVHLEDVNIKKIVPLMFAEIISAVGNFLEIEYKVLGDDLVKLWLMIFALSAINTSSKDIEPCFLLASKISSLSAQVICTFSELRQSV
;
A
#
# COMPACT_ATOMS: atom_id res chain seq x y z
N MET A 1 -20.67 -2.02 27.02
CA MET A 1 -19.84 -1.04 26.29
C MET A 1 -20.55 -0.42 25.10
N SER A 2 -20.96 -1.16 24.06
CA SER A 2 -21.69 -0.58 22.91
C SER A 2 -22.90 0.28 23.34
N LEU A 3 -23.71 -0.24 24.27
CA LEU A 3 -24.85 0.47 24.88
C LEU A 3 -24.46 1.78 25.62
N LEU A 4 -23.27 1.84 26.23
CA LEU A 4 -22.78 3.04 26.93
C LEU A 4 -22.37 4.13 25.95
N PHE A 5 -21.79 3.74 24.81
CA PHE A 5 -21.42 4.67 23.75
C PHE A 5 -22.65 5.19 23.01
N SER A 6 -23.66 4.35 22.76
CA SER A 6 -24.90 4.77 22.12
C SER A 6 -25.74 5.70 22.99
N SER A 7 -25.75 5.50 24.32
CA SER A 7 -26.54 6.32 25.24
C SER A 7 -25.91 7.68 25.55
N ASN A 8 -24.59 7.83 25.42
CA ASN A 8 -23.85 9.05 25.77
C ASN A 8 -23.07 9.66 24.60
N THR A 9 -23.54 9.45 23.37
CA THR A 9 -22.88 9.92 22.13
C THR A 9 -22.37 11.37 22.25
N ARG A 10 -23.22 12.31 22.68
CA ARG A 10 -22.85 13.73 22.81
C ARG A 10 -21.65 13.97 23.74
N ALA A 11 -21.55 13.26 24.87
CA ALA A 11 -20.42 13.40 25.79
C ALA A 11 -19.12 12.87 25.18
N PHE A 12 -19.21 11.77 24.41
CA PHE A 12 -18.06 11.15 23.75
C PHE A 12 -17.53 11.98 22.56
N PHE A 13 -18.40 12.56 21.74
CA PHE A 13 -17.98 13.41 20.62
C PHE A 13 -17.45 14.78 21.06
N ASN A 14 -17.69 15.18 22.32
CA ASN A 14 -17.17 16.42 22.91
C ASN A 14 -15.79 16.26 23.58
N ALA A 15 -15.26 15.04 23.71
CA ALA A 15 -13.94 14.83 24.27
C ALA A 15 -12.84 15.41 23.36
N GLY A 16 -11.76 15.91 23.97
CA GLY A 16 -10.65 16.53 23.25
C GLY A 16 -9.96 15.55 22.31
N VAL A 17 -9.50 16.07 21.16
CA VAL A 17 -8.80 15.31 20.11
C VAL A 17 -7.60 14.55 20.68
N ASP A 18 -6.82 15.18 21.56
CA ASP A 18 -5.63 14.56 22.15
C ASP A 18 -5.97 13.37 23.04
N LEU A 19 -7.07 13.45 23.82
CA LEU A 19 -7.52 12.35 24.65
C LEU A 19 -7.95 11.16 23.79
N TRP A 20 -8.70 11.42 22.72
CA TRP A 20 -9.09 10.39 21.76
C TRP A 20 -7.88 9.75 21.08
N ALA A 21 -6.89 10.54 20.68
CA ALA A 21 -5.66 10.03 20.07
C ALA A 21 -4.88 9.12 21.05
N SER A 22 -4.73 9.55 22.31
CA SER A 22 -4.07 8.75 23.35
C SER A 22 -4.82 7.44 23.64
N CYS A 23 -6.15 7.49 23.78
CA CYS A 23 -6.96 6.29 23.97
C CYS A 23 -6.89 5.36 22.75
N ALA A 24 -6.92 5.90 21.53
CA ALA A 24 -6.82 5.12 20.30
C ALA A 24 -5.49 4.35 20.24
N ILE A 25 -4.38 4.96 20.64
CA ILE A 25 -3.06 4.29 20.69
C ILE A 25 -3.10 3.06 21.62
N GLU A 26 -3.63 3.20 22.82
CA GLU A 26 -3.74 2.07 23.76
C GLU A 26 -4.60 0.94 23.22
N VAL A 27 -5.70 1.29 22.53
CA VAL A 27 -6.58 0.31 21.89
C VAL A 27 -5.89 -0.37 20.71
N VAL A 28 -5.11 0.36 19.91
CA VAL A 28 -4.30 -0.20 18.81
C VAL A 28 -3.26 -1.17 19.37
N ASN A 29 -2.56 -0.80 20.44
CA ASN A 29 -1.58 -1.67 21.11
C ASN A 29 -2.24 -2.95 21.65
N LEU A 30 -3.45 -2.84 22.21
CA LEU A 30 -4.25 -4.00 22.61
C LEU A 30 -4.60 -4.87 21.40
N ALA A 31 -5.07 -4.27 20.31
CA ALA A 31 -5.44 -4.98 19.09
C ALA A 31 -4.24 -5.72 18.49
N GLN A 32 -3.06 -5.11 18.45
CA GLN A 32 -1.82 -5.76 18.01
C GLN A 32 -1.49 -6.99 18.86
N LYS A 33 -1.52 -6.85 20.19
CA LYS A 33 -1.22 -7.95 21.13
C LYS A 33 -2.18 -9.14 20.97
N VAL A 34 -3.47 -8.87 20.74
CA VAL A 34 -4.48 -9.91 20.57
C VAL A 34 -4.38 -10.56 19.19
N SER A 35 -4.06 -9.80 18.15
CA SER A 35 -3.91 -10.32 16.79
C SER A 35 -2.59 -11.07 16.56
N ALA A 36 -1.54 -10.79 17.32
CA ALA A 36 -0.24 -11.46 17.19
C ALA A 36 -0.20 -12.87 17.82
N LYS A 37 -1.07 -13.17 18.77
CA LYS A 37 -1.04 -14.43 19.54
C LYS A 37 -2.03 -15.46 18.98
N LYS A 38 -1.52 -16.42 18.19
CA LYS A 38 -2.34 -17.57 17.72
C LYS A 38 -2.77 -18.49 18.86
N ASP A 39 -1.88 -18.79 19.80
CA ASP A 39 -2.12 -19.81 20.85
C ASP A 39 -2.81 -19.27 22.12
N ASN A 40 -2.97 -17.94 22.23
CA ASN A 40 -3.55 -17.26 23.41
C ASN A 40 -4.61 -16.24 22.98
N PHE A 41 -5.49 -16.70 22.09
CA PHE A 41 -6.60 -15.90 21.59
C PHE A 41 -7.59 -15.56 22.72
N CYS A 42 -7.80 -14.27 22.98
CA CYS A 42 -8.79 -13.80 23.96
C CYS A 42 -9.97 -13.13 23.25
N PRO A 43 -11.11 -13.84 23.04
CA PRO A 43 -12.25 -13.30 22.30
C PRO A 43 -12.84 -12.04 22.93
N VAL A 44 -12.77 -11.92 24.25
CA VAL A 44 -13.28 -10.76 25.00
C VAL A 44 -12.46 -9.51 24.70
N LEU A 45 -11.13 -9.60 24.77
CA LEU A 45 -10.24 -8.48 24.46
C LEU A 45 -10.32 -8.08 22.98
N GLN A 46 -10.48 -9.04 22.07
CA GLN A 46 -10.68 -8.71 20.66
C GLN A 46 -12.00 -7.98 20.42
N LYS A 47 -13.12 -8.44 21.01
CA LYS A 47 -14.41 -7.76 20.93
C LYS A 47 -14.34 -6.36 21.53
N LEU A 48 -13.60 -6.19 22.63
CA LEU A 48 -13.37 -4.89 23.24
C LEU A 48 -12.58 -3.97 22.29
N ALA A 49 -11.47 -4.44 21.73
CA ALA A 49 -10.66 -3.69 20.77
C ALA A 49 -11.49 -3.28 19.53
N ASN A 50 -12.23 -4.21 18.94
CA ASN A 50 -13.13 -3.94 17.82
C ASN A 50 -14.18 -2.88 18.18
N CYS A 51 -14.80 -3.00 19.36
CA CYS A 51 -15.80 -2.03 19.81
C CYS A 51 -15.17 -0.63 19.95
N LEU A 52 -14.02 -0.51 20.60
CA LEU A 52 -13.36 0.78 20.85
C LEU A 52 -12.81 1.41 19.57
N LEU A 53 -12.16 0.65 18.69
CA LEU A 53 -11.73 1.14 17.38
C LEU A 53 -12.92 1.55 16.51
N GLY A 54 -14.03 0.80 16.57
CA GLY A 54 -15.26 1.17 15.87
C GLY A 54 -15.84 2.50 16.36
N GLN A 55 -15.81 2.76 17.66
CA GLN A 55 -16.21 4.06 18.20
C GLN A 55 -15.25 5.17 17.77
N PHE A 56 -13.95 4.91 17.74
CA PHE A 56 -12.98 5.88 17.24
C PHE A 56 -13.18 6.18 15.75
N ALA A 57 -13.49 5.17 14.93
CA ALA A 57 -13.85 5.37 13.52
C ALA A 57 -15.12 6.24 13.37
N CYS A 58 -16.14 6.02 14.20
CA CYS A 58 -17.34 6.86 14.26
C CYS A 58 -17.01 8.29 14.70
N PHE A 59 -16.18 8.45 15.72
CA PHE A 59 -15.67 9.74 16.18
C PHE A 59 -15.03 10.51 15.01
N LEU A 60 -14.07 9.91 14.31
CA LEU A 60 -13.42 10.53 13.15
C LEU A 60 -14.41 10.89 12.02
N ARG A 61 -15.44 10.06 11.80
CA ARG A 61 -16.45 10.29 10.75
C ARG A 61 -17.37 11.47 11.04
N PHE A 62 -17.76 11.66 12.30
CA PHE A 62 -18.78 12.65 12.68
C PHE A 62 -18.20 13.87 13.42
N TYR A 63 -16.88 13.91 13.62
CA TYR A 63 -16.23 15.04 14.27
C TYR A 63 -16.44 16.32 13.45
N ALA A 64 -16.85 17.40 14.13
CA ALA A 64 -17.27 18.64 13.47
C ALA A 64 -16.15 19.32 12.67
N ASN A 65 -14.89 19.12 13.05
CA ASN A 65 -13.74 19.68 12.34
C ASN A 65 -12.65 18.63 12.08
N PRO A 66 -12.81 17.78 11.04
CA PRO A 66 -11.86 16.73 10.68
C PRO A 66 -10.44 17.24 10.41
N LYS A 67 -10.27 18.52 10.06
CA LYS A 67 -8.95 19.11 9.84
C LYS A 67 -8.17 19.28 11.15
N ASN A 68 -8.85 19.60 12.24
CA ASN A 68 -8.20 19.79 13.55
C ASN A 68 -7.64 18.47 14.11
N ILE A 69 -8.26 17.33 13.78
CA ILE A 69 -7.78 16.02 14.22
C ILE A 69 -6.69 15.44 13.32
N PHE A 70 -6.58 15.91 12.08
CA PHE A 70 -5.65 15.34 11.09
C PHE A 70 -4.20 15.33 11.58
N HIS A 71 -3.68 16.43 12.11
CA HIS A 71 -2.31 16.49 12.63
C HIS A 71 -2.08 15.52 13.79
N ALA A 72 -2.96 15.52 14.79
CA ALA A 72 -2.88 14.60 15.92
C ALA A 72 -2.94 13.13 15.45
N PHE A 73 -3.78 12.83 14.44
CA PHE A 73 -3.84 11.50 13.84
C PHE A 73 -2.51 11.13 13.16
N VAL A 74 -1.98 12.01 12.31
CA VAL A 74 -0.72 11.77 11.57
C VAL A 74 0.48 11.63 12.50
N ASP A 75 0.56 12.44 13.55
CA ASP A 75 1.71 12.48 14.44
C ASP A 75 1.69 11.35 15.46
N LYS A 76 0.51 10.99 15.99
CA LYS A 76 0.38 10.10 17.14
C LYS A 76 -0.19 8.72 16.78
N VAL A 77 -1.20 8.67 15.91
CA VAL A 77 -1.99 7.44 15.66
C VAL A 77 -1.50 6.66 14.44
N LEU A 78 -1.04 7.36 13.39
CA LEU A 78 -0.68 6.77 12.10
C LEU A 78 0.32 5.61 12.21
N GLY A 79 1.41 5.78 12.97
CA GLY A 79 2.45 4.76 13.11
C GLY A 79 1.93 3.43 13.69
N PRO A 80 1.41 3.42 14.93
CA PRO A 80 0.85 2.20 15.53
C PRO A 80 -0.25 1.56 14.67
N LEU A 81 -1.08 2.39 14.03
CA LEU A 81 -2.18 1.89 13.20
C LEU A 81 -1.67 1.24 11.90
N LEU A 82 -0.58 1.76 11.32
CA LEU A 82 0.08 1.15 10.15
C LEU A 82 0.66 -0.23 10.49
N GLU A 83 1.31 -0.38 11.65
CA GLU A 83 1.79 -1.69 12.10
C GLU A 83 0.66 -2.70 12.25
N LEU A 84 -0.46 -2.27 12.83
CA LEU A 84 -1.66 -3.10 12.96
C LEU A 84 -2.23 -3.47 11.59
N LEU A 85 -2.28 -2.53 10.64
CA LEU A 85 -2.74 -2.79 9.27
C LEU A 85 -1.90 -3.83 8.56
N VAL A 86 -0.57 -3.73 8.68
CA VAL A 86 0.38 -4.69 8.10
C VAL A 86 0.17 -6.07 8.72
N LEU A 87 0.04 -6.14 10.05
CA LEU A 87 -0.21 -7.39 10.77
C LEU A 87 -1.51 -8.06 10.30
N LEU A 88 -2.63 -7.33 10.25
CA LEU A 88 -3.93 -7.87 9.84
C LEU A 88 -3.93 -8.35 8.38
N ASN A 89 -3.31 -7.60 7.47
CA ASN A 89 -3.20 -7.99 6.06
C ASN A 89 -2.23 -9.16 5.81
N SER A 90 -1.26 -9.38 6.70
CA SER A 90 -0.41 -10.57 6.65
C SER A 90 -1.19 -11.85 6.98
N GLN A 91 -2.26 -11.73 7.76
CA GLN A 91 -3.10 -12.84 8.23
C GLN A 91 -4.35 -13.08 7.39
N ALA A 92 -4.80 -12.08 6.61
CA ALA A 92 -6.09 -12.10 5.90
C ALA A 92 -6.28 -13.25 4.91
N HIS A 93 -5.19 -13.87 4.41
CA HIS A 93 -5.24 -15.01 3.49
C HIS A 93 -5.13 -16.38 4.18
N SER A 94 -5.02 -16.42 5.51
CA SER A 94 -5.12 -17.67 6.26
C SER A 94 -6.59 -18.07 6.39
N SER A 95 -6.92 -19.31 6.04
CA SER A 95 -8.28 -19.87 6.06
C SER A 95 -8.94 -19.87 7.45
N GLU A 96 -8.18 -19.55 8.51
CA GLU A 96 -8.57 -19.71 9.90
C GLU A 96 -9.27 -18.49 10.53
N HIS A 97 -9.32 -17.31 9.88
CA HIS A 97 -9.61 -16.08 10.60
C HIS A 97 -10.69 -15.16 10.01
N LYS A 98 -11.95 -15.61 10.03
CA LYS A 98 -13.14 -14.72 9.83
C LYS A 98 -13.14 -13.49 10.75
N GLN A 99 -12.57 -13.60 11.95
CA GLN A 99 -12.55 -12.52 12.95
C GLN A 99 -11.47 -11.45 12.67
N THR A 100 -10.38 -11.81 11.98
CA THR A 100 -9.38 -10.85 11.46
C THR A 100 -10.00 -9.94 10.41
N GLY A 101 -10.93 -10.46 9.60
CA GLY A 101 -11.66 -9.65 8.61
C GLY A 101 -12.49 -8.51 9.22
N THR A 102 -13.15 -8.75 10.36
CA THR A 102 -13.91 -7.69 11.06
C THR A 102 -12.99 -6.60 11.59
N MET A 103 -11.87 -6.96 12.22
CA MET A 103 -10.93 -5.97 12.76
C MET A 103 -10.25 -5.19 11.64
N LEU A 104 -9.84 -5.86 10.55
CA LEU A 104 -9.26 -5.22 9.38
C LEU A 104 -10.19 -4.15 8.82
N LYS A 105 -11.47 -4.48 8.62
CA LYS A 105 -12.48 -3.51 8.14
C LYS A 105 -12.61 -2.29 9.06
N ILE A 106 -12.59 -2.49 10.38
CA ILE A 106 -12.65 -1.39 11.34
C ILE A 106 -11.39 -0.51 11.24
N VAL A 107 -10.21 -1.11 11.12
CA VAL A 107 -8.94 -0.37 10.93
C VAL A 107 -8.94 0.41 9.63
N GLU A 108 -9.44 -0.17 8.53
CA GLU A 108 -9.64 0.52 7.25
C GLU A 108 -10.61 1.71 7.38
N ASP A 109 -11.69 1.56 8.17
CA ASP A 109 -12.62 2.65 8.46
C ASP A 109 -11.95 3.78 9.27
N VAL A 110 -11.12 3.44 10.27
CA VAL A 110 -10.33 4.42 11.03
C VAL A 110 -9.42 5.21 10.09
N PHE A 111 -8.64 4.54 9.23
CA PHE A 111 -7.79 5.22 8.24
C PHE A 111 -8.59 6.08 7.29
N SER A 112 -9.68 5.53 6.75
CA SER A 112 -10.48 6.24 5.77
C SER A 112 -11.12 7.50 6.34
N ASN A 113 -11.55 7.48 7.60
CA ASN A 113 -12.15 8.64 8.23
C ASN A 113 -11.10 9.62 8.79
N GLY A 114 -9.92 9.13 9.17
CA GLY A 114 -8.82 9.95 9.71
C GLY A 114 -7.95 10.64 8.65
N LEU A 115 -7.68 9.96 7.52
CA LEU A 115 -6.82 10.47 6.44
C LEU A 115 -7.59 10.88 5.19
N PHE A 116 -8.66 10.16 4.85
CA PHE A 116 -9.35 10.28 3.55
C PHE A 116 -10.79 10.78 3.71
N HIS A 117 -11.01 11.68 4.67
CA HIS A 117 -12.34 12.20 4.94
C HIS A 117 -12.87 12.99 3.72
N PRO A 118 -14.14 12.81 3.30
CA PRO A 118 -14.67 13.45 2.09
C PRO A 118 -14.53 14.97 2.03
N GLN A 119 -14.58 15.64 3.19
CA GLN A 119 -14.42 17.10 3.30
C GLN A 119 -13.06 17.64 2.87
N HIS A 120 -12.02 16.79 2.85
CA HIS A 120 -10.67 17.21 2.49
C HIS A 120 -9.96 16.26 1.52
N LEU A 121 -10.65 15.24 1.01
CA LEU A 121 -10.10 14.30 0.03
C LEU A 121 -9.63 15.00 -1.26
N SER A 122 -10.32 16.06 -1.68
CA SER A 122 -9.95 16.80 -2.89
C SER A 122 -8.57 17.48 -2.81
N GLY A 123 -8.05 17.73 -1.62
CA GLY A 123 -6.73 18.35 -1.46
C GLY A 123 -5.56 17.42 -1.80
N TYR A 124 -5.80 16.11 -1.99
CA TYR A 124 -4.78 15.18 -2.50
C TYR A 124 -4.49 15.37 -4.00
N PHE A 125 -5.43 15.90 -4.79
CA PHE A 125 -5.26 16.04 -6.25
C PHE A 125 -4.54 17.34 -6.67
N GLY A 126 -4.15 18.20 -5.73
CA GLY A 126 -3.49 19.49 -6.01
C GLY A 126 -1.99 19.53 -5.72
N LEU A 127 -1.34 18.39 -5.49
CA LEU A 127 -0.03 18.33 -4.84
C LEU A 127 1.13 18.88 -5.68
N ARG A 128 1.08 18.84 -7.03
CA ARG A 128 2.14 19.45 -7.87
C ARG A 128 2.20 20.97 -7.78
N SER A 129 1.07 21.64 -7.53
CA SER A 129 1.01 23.10 -7.30
C SER A 129 1.73 23.52 -6.00
N LEU A 130 1.83 22.60 -5.03
CA LEU A 130 2.53 22.83 -3.76
C LEU A 130 4.05 22.78 -3.89
N ASN A 131 4.61 22.05 -4.86
CA ASN A 131 6.06 21.94 -5.04
C ASN A 131 6.63 23.07 -5.92
N LYS A 132 5.80 23.70 -6.76
CA LYS A 132 6.20 24.81 -7.65
C LYS A 132 6.04 26.20 -7.04
N SER A 133 5.21 26.37 -6.01
CA SER A 133 5.00 27.68 -5.35
C SER A 133 5.90 27.84 -4.12
N SER A 134 7.01 28.57 -4.28
CA SER A 134 7.88 28.99 -3.18
C SER A 134 7.29 30.13 -2.32
N ALA A 135 6.05 30.55 -2.54
CA ALA A 135 5.40 31.58 -1.74
C ALA A 135 3.87 31.48 -1.80
N ALA A 136 3.24 31.82 -0.67
CA ALA A 136 1.81 32.06 -0.45
C ALA A 136 0.94 30.88 0.04
N LYS A 137 0.85 30.76 1.38
CA LYS A 137 -0.38 30.70 2.21
C LYS A 137 -1.61 29.92 1.73
N ASP A 138 -1.50 28.83 0.98
CA ASP A 138 -2.67 27.97 0.76
C ASP A 138 -2.84 26.96 1.91
N ILE A 139 -3.73 27.30 2.86
CA ILE A 139 -4.03 26.53 4.08
C ILE A 139 -4.47 25.09 3.74
N LYS A 140 -4.98 24.86 2.52
CA LYS A 140 -5.38 23.52 2.03
C LYS A 140 -4.20 22.61 1.68
N GLY A 141 -3.06 23.17 1.29
CA GLY A 141 -1.85 22.39 1.02
C GLY A 141 -1.13 21.91 2.27
N SER A 142 -1.32 22.60 3.40
CA SER A 142 -0.52 22.42 4.61
C SER A 142 -0.65 21.04 5.27
N TYR A 143 -1.85 20.45 5.31
CA TYR A 143 -2.07 19.21 6.05
C TYR A 143 -1.76 17.96 5.22
N HIS A 144 -2.10 17.89 3.93
CA HIS A 144 -1.63 16.79 3.08
C HIS A 144 -0.10 16.80 2.93
N ARG A 145 0.51 17.99 2.84
CA ARG A 145 1.98 18.13 2.90
C ARG A 145 2.54 17.57 4.20
N HIS A 146 1.88 17.81 5.33
CA HIS A 146 2.26 17.23 6.64
C HIS A 146 2.26 15.69 6.61
N LEU A 147 1.22 15.07 6.02
CA LEU A 147 1.17 13.60 5.85
C LEU A 147 2.36 13.08 5.03
N PHE A 148 2.66 13.71 3.89
CA PHE A 148 3.77 13.26 3.05
C PHE A 148 5.14 13.59 3.65
N GLN A 149 5.27 14.67 4.42
CA GLN A 149 6.44 14.91 5.25
C GLN A 149 6.61 13.82 6.31
N ARG A 150 5.51 13.40 6.96
CA ARG A 150 5.52 12.27 7.89
C ARG A 150 5.95 10.98 7.20
N PHE A 151 5.49 10.72 5.97
CA PHE A 151 5.90 9.56 5.18
C PHE A 151 7.41 9.56 4.90
N LYS A 152 7.97 10.72 4.52
CA LYS A 152 9.43 10.89 4.38
C LYS A 152 10.15 10.66 5.72
N GLY A 153 9.57 11.14 6.82
CA GLY A 153 10.07 10.93 8.18
C GLY A 153 10.14 9.47 8.62
N ILE A 154 9.17 8.63 8.23
CA ILE A 154 9.14 7.19 8.55
C ILE A 154 10.43 6.49 8.08
N LYS A 155 10.89 6.82 6.87
CA LYS A 155 12.14 6.29 6.34
C LYS A 155 13.34 6.72 7.19
N THR A 156 13.43 7.99 7.54
CA THR A 156 14.55 8.52 8.36
C THR A 156 14.57 7.96 9.78
N GLU A 157 13.42 7.55 10.31
CA GLU A 157 13.28 6.89 11.61
C GLU A 157 13.64 5.39 11.58
N ASN A 158 14.03 4.83 10.42
CA ASN A 158 14.33 3.40 10.22
C ASN A 158 13.16 2.47 10.60
N LYS A 159 11.92 2.94 10.42
CA LYS A 159 10.69 2.18 10.69
C LYS A 159 10.15 1.54 9.42
N ALA A 160 10.98 0.72 8.77
CA ALA A 160 10.69 0.12 7.47
C ALA A 160 9.37 -0.68 7.44
N VAL A 161 8.99 -1.32 8.55
CA VAL A 161 7.71 -2.04 8.67
C VAL A 161 6.49 -1.16 8.37
N LEU A 162 6.54 0.14 8.68
CA LEU A 162 5.43 1.06 8.43
C LEU A 162 5.23 1.34 6.93
N LEU A 163 6.32 1.32 6.15
CA LEU A 163 6.27 1.52 4.70
C LEU A 163 5.46 0.43 4.01
N ALA A 164 5.47 -0.79 4.54
CA ALA A 164 4.65 -1.88 4.03
C ALA A 164 3.14 -1.60 4.11
N GLY A 165 2.69 -0.67 4.97
CA GLY A 165 1.29 -0.29 5.07
C GLY A 165 0.82 0.66 3.96
N PHE A 166 1.73 1.25 3.20
CA PHE A 166 1.40 2.32 2.24
C PHE A 166 0.59 1.82 1.04
N GLY A 167 0.82 0.60 0.56
CA GLY A 167 0.03 0.03 -0.53
C GLY A 167 -1.45 -0.11 -0.17
N TYR A 168 -1.73 -0.52 1.07
CA TYR A 168 -3.08 -0.59 1.59
C TYR A 168 -3.69 0.81 1.79
N LEU A 169 -2.90 1.80 2.25
CA LEU A 169 -3.37 3.19 2.33
C LEU A 169 -3.71 3.77 0.95
N PHE A 170 -2.86 3.52 -0.05
CA PHE A 170 -3.11 3.96 -1.42
C PHE A 170 -4.39 3.34 -1.98
N GLN A 171 -4.58 2.03 -1.80
CA GLN A 171 -5.81 1.34 -2.19
C GLN A 171 -7.05 1.95 -1.50
N LEU A 172 -6.98 2.23 -0.19
CA LEU A 172 -8.07 2.89 0.53
C LEU A 172 -8.36 4.30 -0.01
N PHE A 173 -7.31 5.07 -0.30
CA PHE A 173 -7.42 6.39 -0.91
C PHE A 173 -8.15 6.32 -2.25
N VAL A 174 -7.72 5.45 -3.16
CA VAL A 174 -8.32 5.30 -4.49
C VAL A 174 -9.79 4.86 -4.39
N ARG A 175 -10.10 3.90 -3.52
CA ARG A 175 -11.50 3.49 -3.26
C ARG A 175 -12.37 4.64 -2.76
N ARG A 176 -11.84 5.49 -1.87
CA ARG A 176 -12.55 6.68 -1.38
C ARG A 176 -12.71 7.75 -2.46
N ALA A 177 -11.68 8.00 -3.27
CA ALA A 177 -11.72 8.93 -4.38
C ALA A 177 -12.79 8.53 -5.41
N ARG A 178 -12.81 7.24 -5.78
CA ARG A 178 -13.81 6.67 -6.68
C ARG A 178 -15.24 6.84 -6.15
N ASN A 179 -15.46 6.53 -4.87
CA ASN A 179 -16.78 6.65 -4.25
C ASN A 179 -17.28 8.11 -4.16
N GLN A 180 -16.38 9.08 -4.01
CA GLN A 180 -16.76 10.48 -4.05
C GLN A 180 -17.20 10.89 -5.47
N ARG A 181 -16.53 10.39 -6.52
CA ARG A 181 -16.92 10.65 -7.91
C ARG A 181 -18.29 10.05 -8.26
N THR A 182 -18.58 8.81 -7.84
CA THR A 182 -19.88 8.18 -8.12
C THR A 182 -21.05 8.86 -7.40
N THR A 183 -20.81 9.50 -6.25
CA THR A 183 -21.84 10.24 -5.50
C THR A 183 -22.14 11.62 -6.09
N VAL A 184 -21.23 12.18 -6.92
CA VAL A 184 -21.34 13.52 -7.53
C VAL A 184 -21.82 13.47 -8.99
N ALA A 185 -21.93 12.28 -9.61
CA ALA A 185 -22.56 12.14 -10.92
C ALA A 185 -24.06 12.56 -10.86
N PRO A 186 -24.57 13.35 -11.82
CA PRO A 186 -25.74 14.18 -11.58
C PRO A 186 -27.03 13.37 -11.52
N SER A 187 -27.74 13.47 -10.40
CA SER A 187 -29.20 13.41 -10.46
C SER A 187 -29.66 14.59 -11.34
N ARG A 188 -30.31 14.27 -12.45
CA ARG A 188 -30.99 15.24 -13.31
C ARG A 188 -32.16 15.86 -12.54
N THR A 189 -31.89 16.82 -11.65
CA THR A 189 -32.89 17.78 -11.14
C THR A 189 -32.22 18.77 -10.20
N THR A 190 -31.81 19.93 -10.71
CA THR A 190 -32.36 21.26 -10.36
C THR A 190 -31.44 22.37 -10.87
N LEU A 191 -32.10 23.42 -11.35
CA LEU A 191 -31.60 24.60 -12.04
C LEU A 191 -30.89 25.54 -11.06
N GLY A 192 -29.68 26.04 -11.39
CA GLY A 192 -29.06 27.14 -10.65
C GLY A 192 -27.54 27.26 -10.76
N THR A 193 -27.08 27.79 -11.89
CA THR A 193 -25.90 28.67 -12.07
C THR A 193 -24.62 28.41 -11.23
N LEU A 194 -23.58 27.81 -11.83
CA LEU A 194 -22.26 28.46 -12.02
C LEU A 194 -21.28 27.52 -12.78
N HIS A 195 -20.72 28.05 -13.88
CA HIS A 195 -19.63 27.54 -14.72
C HIS A 195 -19.75 26.16 -15.40
N LYS A 196 -20.00 26.21 -16.71
CA LYS A 196 -19.66 25.18 -17.70
C LYS A 196 -18.17 24.83 -17.62
N SER A 197 -17.81 23.61 -17.22
CA SER A 197 -16.58 22.94 -17.68
C SER A 197 -16.95 21.87 -18.72
N ASN A 198 -16.10 21.77 -19.74
CA ASN A 198 -16.25 20.85 -20.87
C ASN A 198 -16.26 19.38 -20.40
N ASP A 199 -17.30 18.64 -20.81
CA ASP A 199 -17.59 17.25 -20.45
C ASP A 199 -16.68 16.21 -21.15
N GLY A 200 -15.39 16.54 -21.33
CA GLY A 200 -14.41 15.68 -22.00
C GLY A 200 -12.96 15.82 -21.54
N SER A 201 -12.63 16.76 -20.64
CA SER A 201 -11.23 16.98 -20.19
C SER A 201 -10.94 16.59 -18.74
N GLU A 202 -11.95 16.16 -17.97
CA GLU A 202 -11.78 15.91 -16.53
C GLU A 202 -11.14 14.55 -16.22
N GLU A 203 -11.30 13.56 -17.09
CA GLU A 203 -10.82 12.20 -16.86
C GLU A 203 -9.29 12.05 -16.97
N PRO A 204 -8.61 12.59 -18.01
CA PRO A 204 -7.15 12.57 -18.09
C PRO A 204 -6.50 13.34 -16.93
N GLN A 205 -7.03 14.51 -16.57
CA GLN A 205 -6.52 15.32 -15.46
C GLN A 205 -6.67 14.62 -14.10
N HIS A 206 -7.78 13.89 -13.91
CA HIS A 206 -8.00 13.10 -12.71
C HIS A 206 -7.02 11.93 -12.60
N ARG A 207 -6.76 11.22 -13.70
CA ARG A 207 -5.77 10.14 -13.76
C ARG A 207 -4.36 10.64 -13.49
N GLU A 208 -3.97 11.76 -14.09
CA GLU A 208 -2.69 12.42 -13.80
C GLU A 208 -2.55 12.70 -12.29
N SER A 209 -3.58 13.31 -11.69
CA SER A 209 -3.57 13.62 -10.25
C SER A 209 -3.52 12.36 -9.38
N LEU A 210 -4.17 11.26 -9.78
CA LEU A 210 -4.09 9.96 -9.09
C LEU A 210 -2.69 9.35 -9.22
N PHE A 211 -2.05 9.47 -10.38
CA PHE A 211 -0.69 8.99 -10.60
C PHE A 211 0.31 9.78 -9.75
N GLU A 212 0.13 11.09 -9.59
CA GLU A 212 0.94 11.89 -8.67
C GLU A 212 0.83 11.38 -7.22
N VAL A 213 -0.39 11.07 -6.76
CA VAL A 213 -0.57 10.48 -5.44
C VAL A 213 0.08 9.11 -5.35
N PHE A 214 -0.03 8.27 -6.39
CA PHE A 214 0.67 6.99 -6.48
C PHE A 214 2.17 7.15 -6.26
N ILE A 215 2.82 8.11 -6.93
CA ILE A 215 4.26 8.40 -6.74
C ILE A 215 4.55 8.70 -5.26
N MET A 216 3.73 9.54 -4.62
CA MET A 216 3.95 9.96 -3.23
C MET A 216 3.85 8.82 -2.20
N PHE A 217 3.07 7.76 -2.49
CA PHE A 217 3.00 6.54 -1.68
C PHE A 217 4.07 5.52 -2.06
N MET A 218 4.39 5.38 -3.35
CA MET A 218 5.32 4.37 -3.86
C MET A 218 6.79 4.75 -3.60
N GLU A 219 7.17 6.00 -3.81
CA GLU A 219 8.55 6.48 -3.76
C GLU A 219 9.27 6.12 -2.44
N PRO A 220 8.69 6.33 -1.24
CA PRO A 220 9.36 5.98 0.01
C PRO A 220 9.69 4.49 0.11
N ILE A 221 8.82 3.61 -0.39
CA ILE A 221 9.05 2.16 -0.39
C ILE A 221 10.18 1.81 -1.37
N VAL A 222 10.13 2.35 -2.58
CA VAL A 222 11.13 2.09 -3.63
C VAL A 222 12.52 2.51 -3.17
N LEU A 223 12.62 3.68 -2.53
CA LEU A 223 13.89 4.16 -2.01
C LEU A 223 14.43 3.31 -0.85
N GLU A 224 13.57 2.73 -0.02
CA GLU A 224 13.99 1.81 1.04
C GLU A 224 14.43 0.46 0.47
N CYS A 225 13.65 -0.10 -0.47
CA CYS A 225 14.00 -1.26 -1.27
C CYS A 225 15.36 -1.09 -1.96
N LYS A 226 15.62 0.07 -2.57
CA LYS A 226 16.92 0.41 -3.16
C LYS A 226 18.06 0.46 -2.14
N SER A 227 17.79 0.90 -0.90
CA SER A 227 18.79 0.82 0.17
C SER A 227 19.10 -0.64 0.55
N TYR A 228 18.08 -1.51 0.59
CA TYR A 228 18.27 -2.93 0.85
C TYR A 228 19.07 -3.64 -0.24
N SER A 229 18.87 -3.32 -1.52
CA SER A 229 19.65 -3.92 -2.61
C SER A 229 21.14 -3.59 -2.55
N GLN A 230 21.52 -2.51 -1.86
CA GLN A 230 22.91 -2.13 -1.63
C GLN A 230 23.53 -2.83 -0.41
N LYS A 231 22.71 -3.40 0.48
CA LYS A 231 23.17 -4.13 1.68
C LYS A 231 23.55 -5.58 1.33
N ASP A 232 24.31 -6.18 2.23
CA ASP A 232 24.62 -7.60 2.20
C ASP A 232 23.51 -8.39 2.87
N PHE A 233 22.76 -9.18 2.08
CA PHE A 233 21.63 -9.97 2.55
C PHE A 233 22.04 -11.04 3.57
N SER A 234 23.28 -11.53 3.53
CA SER A 234 23.77 -12.50 4.52
C SER A 234 23.84 -11.93 5.94
N LYS A 235 23.91 -10.60 6.05
CA LYS A 235 23.93 -9.86 7.32
C LYS A 235 22.54 -9.38 7.73
N LEU A 236 21.53 -9.58 6.89
CA LEU A 236 20.15 -9.24 7.22
C LEU A 236 19.56 -10.38 8.06
N GLY A 237 19.23 -10.09 9.32
CA GLY A 237 18.44 -11.00 10.13
C GLY A 237 17.04 -11.21 9.55
N VAL A 238 16.40 -12.33 9.92
CA VAL A 238 15.06 -12.74 9.45
C VAL A 238 14.03 -11.59 9.54
N THR A 239 14.05 -10.80 10.60
CA THR A 239 13.15 -9.65 10.77
C THR A 239 13.23 -8.67 9.61
N ARG A 240 14.44 -8.34 9.14
CA ARG A 240 14.63 -7.42 8.01
C ARG A 240 14.20 -8.04 6.69
N LEU A 241 14.39 -9.35 6.51
CA LEU A 241 13.86 -10.07 5.35
C LEU A 241 12.33 -10.04 5.31
N VAL A 242 11.68 -10.20 6.46
CA VAL A 242 10.22 -10.06 6.59
C VAL A 242 9.76 -8.64 6.24
N GLU A 243 10.48 -7.61 6.69
CA GLU A 243 10.18 -6.22 6.31
C GLU A 243 10.26 -6.01 4.79
N VAL A 244 11.31 -6.51 4.14
CA VAL A 244 11.45 -6.43 2.67
C VAL A 244 10.31 -7.17 1.97
N HIS A 245 9.97 -8.39 2.41
CA HIS A 245 8.83 -9.13 1.89
C HIS A 245 7.53 -8.33 1.98
N CYS A 246 7.24 -7.73 3.15
CA CYS A 246 6.04 -6.92 3.36
C CYS A 246 6.02 -5.68 2.45
N MET A 247 7.16 -5.03 2.22
CA MET A 247 7.27 -3.91 1.27
C MET A 247 7.03 -4.34 -0.18
N LEU A 248 7.60 -5.47 -0.62
CA LEU A 248 7.37 -6.03 -1.95
C LEU A 248 5.88 -6.35 -2.17
N LYS A 249 5.22 -6.93 -1.16
CA LYS A 249 3.76 -7.14 -1.17
C LYS A 249 2.99 -5.82 -1.30
N SER A 250 3.43 -4.79 -0.59
CA SER A 250 2.84 -3.44 -0.66
C SER A 250 2.95 -2.84 -2.06
N ILE A 251 4.10 -3.00 -2.73
CA ILE A 251 4.31 -2.59 -4.13
C ILE A 251 3.28 -3.28 -5.03
N ASN A 252 3.11 -4.61 -4.90
CA ASN A 252 2.10 -5.35 -5.67
C ASN A 252 0.68 -4.82 -5.47
N VAL A 253 0.28 -4.51 -4.23
CA VAL A 253 -1.05 -3.94 -3.96
C VAL A 253 -1.25 -2.62 -4.73
N MET A 254 -0.23 -1.76 -4.78
CA MET A 254 -0.32 -0.51 -5.53
C MET A 254 -0.35 -0.73 -7.04
N LEU A 255 0.49 -1.64 -7.58
CA LEU A 255 0.52 -1.94 -9.01
C LEU A 255 -0.82 -2.54 -9.47
N ILE A 256 -1.41 -3.45 -8.69
CA ILE A 256 -2.74 -3.99 -8.96
C ILE A 256 -3.79 -2.86 -8.93
N THR A 257 -3.73 -1.97 -7.94
CA THR A 257 -4.63 -0.82 -7.87
C THR A 257 -4.48 0.09 -9.10
N LEU A 258 -3.25 0.29 -9.59
CA LEU A 258 -2.97 1.07 -10.80
C LEU A 258 -3.65 0.46 -12.04
N ILE A 259 -3.60 -0.87 -12.17
CA ILE A 259 -4.23 -1.64 -13.25
C ILE A 259 -5.77 -1.57 -13.13
N GLU A 260 -6.32 -1.98 -11.99
CA GLU A 260 -7.77 -2.10 -11.75
C GLU A 260 -8.49 -0.76 -11.96
N GLU A 261 -7.85 0.34 -11.56
CA GLU A 261 -8.42 1.68 -11.60
C GLU A 261 -7.94 2.48 -12.82
N LYS A 262 -7.16 1.86 -13.72
CA LYS A 262 -6.63 2.45 -14.95
C LYS A 262 -6.00 3.82 -14.72
N ILE A 263 -5.17 3.91 -13.67
CA ILE A 263 -4.55 5.16 -13.21
C ILE A 263 -3.49 5.63 -14.20
N TYR A 264 -2.83 4.69 -14.88
CA TYR A 264 -1.82 4.97 -15.89
C TYR A 264 -2.31 4.56 -17.28
N VAL A 265 -2.12 5.46 -18.25
CA VAL A 265 -2.39 5.21 -19.66
C VAL A 265 -1.19 5.73 -20.45
N PRO A 266 -0.48 4.91 -21.23
CA PRO A 266 0.76 5.33 -21.91
C PRO A 266 0.60 6.56 -22.81
N THR A 267 -0.56 6.73 -23.45
CA THR A 267 -0.85 7.88 -24.32
C THR A 267 -1.15 9.17 -23.55
N GLU A 268 -1.35 9.09 -22.24
CA GLU A 268 -1.67 10.22 -21.36
C GLU A 268 -0.46 10.63 -20.50
N ASP A 269 0.73 10.06 -20.73
CA ASP A 269 1.95 10.49 -20.05
C ASP A 269 2.34 11.92 -20.45
N THR A 270 3.12 12.55 -19.57
CA THR A 270 3.86 13.78 -19.82
C THR A 270 4.74 13.66 -21.07
N LEU A 271 5.01 14.81 -21.72
CA LEU A 271 5.89 14.87 -22.89
C LEU A 271 7.30 14.31 -22.64
N GLU A 272 7.75 14.34 -21.38
CA GLU A 272 9.06 13.83 -20.94
C GLU A 272 9.02 12.34 -20.53
N GLY A 273 7.84 11.70 -20.56
CA GLY A 273 7.66 10.32 -20.11
C GLY A 273 7.89 10.12 -18.62
N SER A 274 7.63 11.13 -17.78
CA SER A 274 7.94 11.10 -16.35
C SER A 274 7.21 9.98 -15.58
N HIS A 275 5.98 9.63 -15.97
CA HIS A 275 5.25 8.53 -15.34
C HIS A 275 5.88 7.18 -15.73
N PHE A 276 6.17 6.99 -17.02
CA PHE A 276 6.89 5.83 -17.55
C PHE A 276 8.26 5.66 -16.88
N ASN A 277 9.05 6.73 -16.80
CA ASN A 277 10.39 6.70 -16.18
C ASN A 277 10.30 6.28 -14.70
N PHE A 278 9.28 6.76 -13.97
CA PHE A 278 9.06 6.33 -12.59
C PHE A 278 8.71 4.84 -12.49
N LEU A 279 7.86 4.31 -13.39
CA LEU A 279 7.57 2.87 -13.46
C LEU A 279 8.83 2.05 -13.75
N GLN A 280 9.68 2.53 -14.65
CA GLN A 280 10.97 1.92 -14.97
C GLN A 280 11.95 1.94 -13.80
N ASP A 281 11.97 3.00 -13.00
CA ASP A 281 12.77 3.07 -11.77
C ASP A 281 12.33 2.02 -10.74
N ILE A 282 11.01 1.83 -10.57
CA ILE A 282 10.47 0.78 -9.68
C ILE A 282 10.94 -0.59 -10.17
N TYR A 283 10.72 -0.90 -11.45
CA TYR A 283 11.12 -2.17 -12.06
C TYR A 283 12.61 -2.44 -11.86
N SER A 284 13.46 -1.46 -12.16
CA SER A 284 14.91 -1.57 -12.01
C SER A 284 15.32 -1.91 -10.57
N VAL A 285 14.69 -1.28 -9.57
CA VAL A 285 14.94 -1.60 -8.15
C VAL A 285 14.54 -3.03 -7.80
N LEU A 286 13.41 -3.52 -8.32
CA LEU A 286 12.95 -4.89 -8.07
C LEU A 286 13.90 -5.94 -8.66
N ILE A 287 14.42 -5.70 -9.88
CA ILE A 287 15.42 -6.58 -10.50
C ILE A 287 16.72 -6.58 -9.70
N LEU A 288 17.20 -5.41 -9.26
CA LEU A 288 18.40 -5.33 -8.42
C LEU A 288 18.24 -6.09 -7.09
N ILE A 289 17.05 -6.03 -6.47
CA ILE A 289 16.74 -6.82 -5.28
C ILE A 289 16.74 -8.32 -5.61
N SER A 290 16.13 -8.73 -6.72
CA SER A 290 16.01 -10.15 -7.10
C SER A 290 17.39 -10.78 -7.30
N GLU A 291 18.33 -10.07 -7.94
CA GLU A 291 19.71 -10.53 -8.12
C GLU A 291 20.43 -10.72 -6.77
N LYS A 292 20.23 -9.80 -5.83
CA LYS A 292 20.82 -9.87 -4.49
C LYS A 292 20.24 -11.02 -3.69
N MET A 293 18.93 -11.20 -3.75
CA MET A 293 18.25 -12.33 -3.14
C MET A 293 18.71 -13.66 -3.73
N TYR A 294 18.93 -13.73 -5.04
CA TYR A 294 19.41 -14.95 -5.68
C TYR A 294 20.80 -15.32 -5.22
N LYS A 295 21.74 -14.36 -5.21
CA LYS A 295 23.09 -14.57 -4.66
C LYS A 295 23.03 -15.02 -3.20
N PHE A 296 22.19 -14.39 -2.39
CA PHE A 296 21.99 -14.77 -1.00
C PHE A 296 21.44 -16.19 -0.88
N TRP A 297 20.37 -16.53 -1.62
CA TRP A 297 19.79 -17.85 -1.65
C TRP A 297 20.85 -18.91 -1.98
N MET A 298 21.62 -18.73 -3.05
CA MET A 298 22.67 -19.68 -3.44
C MET A 298 23.73 -19.89 -2.36
N SER A 299 24.06 -18.85 -1.58
CA SER A 299 24.96 -18.98 -0.42
C SER A 299 24.30 -19.60 0.82
N ALA A 300 22.99 -19.39 0.98
CA ALA A 300 22.21 -19.73 2.16
C ALA A 300 21.47 -21.07 2.05
N VAL A 301 21.39 -21.69 0.87
CA VAL A 301 20.69 -22.99 0.64
C VAL A 301 21.20 -24.08 1.59
N HIS A 302 22.49 -24.06 1.92
CA HIS A 302 23.11 -24.99 2.85
C HIS A 302 22.83 -24.68 4.33
N LEU A 303 22.31 -23.48 4.64
CA LEU A 303 21.95 -23.12 6.01
C LEU A 303 20.65 -23.85 6.39
N GLU A 304 20.61 -24.41 7.59
CA GLU A 304 19.41 -25.10 8.12
C GLU A 304 18.37 -24.14 8.71
N ASP A 305 18.51 -22.82 8.49
CA ASP A 305 17.53 -21.84 8.98
C ASP A 305 16.21 -21.94 8.20
N VAL A 306 15.24 -22.61 8.83
CA VAL A 306 13.89 -22.82 8.33
C VAL A 306 13.17 -21.50 8.04
N ASN A 307 13.43 -20.43 8.79
CA ASN A 307 12.76 -19.14 8.61
C ASN A 307 13.27 -18.43 7.34
N ILE A 308 14.59 -18.46 7.11
CA ILE A 308 15.19 -17.94 5.86
C ILE A 308 14.65 -18.72 4.65
N LYS A 309 14.62 -20.05 4.77
CA LYS A 309 14.10 -20.94 3.73
C LYS A 309 12.61 -20.76 3.44
N LYS A 310 11.83 -20.21 4.39
CA LYS A 310 10.43 -19.84 4.18
C LYS A 310 10.27 -18.44 3.58
N ILE A 311 11.01 -17.44 4.07
CA ILE A 311 10.77 -16.04 3.70
C ILE A 311 11.33 -15.67 2.32
N VAL A 312 12.48 -16.21 1.92
CA VAL A 312 13.11 -15.84 0.64
C VAL A 312 12.27 -16.28 -0.58
N PRO A 313 11.69 -17.49 -0.62
CA PRO A 313 10.76 -17.86 -1.68
C PRO A 313 9.52 -16.96 -1.76
N LEU A 314 8.98 -16.53 -0.62
CA LEU A 314 7.85 -15.59 -0.58
C LEU A 314 8.24 -14.22 -1.17
N MET A 315 9.44 -13.72 -0.86
CA MET A 315 9.96 -12.50 -1.48
C MET A 315 10.06 -12.63 -3.01
N PHE A 316 10.55 -13.77 -3.53
CA PHE A 316 10.60 -14.01 -4.98
C PHE A 316 9.20 -14.08 -5.59
N ALA A 317 8.24 -14.69 -4.89
CA ALA A 317 6.85 -14.74 -5.31
C ALA A 317 6.25 -13.33 -5.46
N GLU A 318 6.61 -12.37 -4.61
CA GLU A 318 6.19 -10.99 -4.76
C GLU A 318 6.89 -10.29 -5.93
N ILE A 319 8.19 -10.52 -6.16
CA ILE A 319 8.89 -9.95 -7.33
C ILE A 319 8.31 -10.45 -8.65
N ILE A 320 8.06 -11.77 -8.77
CA ILE A 320 7.44 -12.35 -9.97
C ILE A 320 6.08 -11.72 -10.24
N SER A 321 5.24 -11.55 -9.20
CA SER A 321 3.95 -10.88 -9.35
C SER A 321 4.11 -9.43 -9.81
N ALA A 322 5.09 -8.69 -9.27
CA ALA A 322 5.31 -7.30 -9.65
C ALA A 322 5.73 -7.18 -11.12
N VAL A 323 6.59 -8.08 -11.59
CA VAL A 323 6.98 -8.13 -13.00
C VAL A 323 5.78 -8.46 -13.90
N GLY A 324 4.93 -9.41 -13.49
CA GLY A 324 3.68 -9.69 -14.21
C GLY A 324 2.77 -8.46 -14.31
N ASN A 325 2.64 -7.72 -13.21
CA ASN A 325 1.89 -6.45 -13.21
C ASN A 325 2.51 -5.43 -14.18
N PHE A 326 3.84 -5.32 -14.26
CA PHE A 326 4.48 -4.41 -15.23
C PHE A 326 4.24 -4.80 -16.69
N LEU A 327 4.19 -6.09 -17.01
CA LEU A 327 3.82 -6.56 -18.34
C LEU A 327 2.40 -6.12 -18.72
N GLU A 328 1.48 -6.14 -17.76
CA GLU A 328 0.09 -5.68 -17.95
C GLU A 328 -0.04 -4.15 -18.00
N ILE A 329 0.73 -3.41 -17.20
CA ILE A 329 0.74 -1.94 -17.17
C ILE A 329 1.33 -1.39 -18.48
N GLU A 330 2.58 -1.74 -18.77
CA GLU A 330 3.27 -1.37 -20.01
C GLU A 330 4.56 -2.19 -20.17
N TYR A 331 4.56 -3.14 -21.12
CA TYR A 331 5.70 -4.05 -21.33
C TYR A 331 7.03 -3.32 -21.61
N LYS A 332 7.01 -2.09 -22.16
CA LYS A 332 8.21 -1.30 -22.46
C LYS A 332 9.01 -0.95 -21.22
N VAL A 333 8.39 -0.97 -20.04
CA VAL A 333 9.06 -0.76 -18.74
C VAL A 333 10.22 -1.75 -18.55
N LEU A 334 10.12 -2.96 -19.13
CA LEU A 334 11.17 -3.97 -19.05
C LEU A 334 12.41 -3.61 -19.89
N GLY A 335 12.30 -2.72 -20.88
CA GLY A 335 13.39 -2.41 -21.80
C GLY A 335 13.98 -3.67 -22.45
N ASP A 336 15.31 -3.79 -22.39
CA ASP A 336 16.06 -4.92 -22.96
C ASP A 336 16.21 -6.13 -22.00
N ASP A 337 15.48 -6.14 -20.87
CA ASP A 337 15.68 -7.14 -19.81
C ASP A 337 15.00 -8.50 -20.08
N LEU A 338 14.50 -8.77 -21.30
CA LEU A 338 13.87 -10.05 -21.63
C LEU A 338 14.78 -11.26 -21.33
N VAL A 339 16.08 -11.16 -21.63
CA VAL A 339 17.04 -12.23 -21.33
C VAL A 339 17.19 -12.40 -19.82
N LYS A 340 17.33 -11.31 -19.07
CA LYS A 340 17.42 -11.36 -17.60
C LYS A 340 16.16 -11.95 -16.98
N LEU A 341 15.00 -11.66 -17.57
CA LEU A 341 13.72 -12.17 -17.12
C LEU A 341 13.64 -13.69 -17.27
N TRP A 342 14.04 -14.22 -18.42
CA TRP A 342 14.11 -15.67 -18.64
C TRP A 342 15.13 -16.34 -17.71
N LEU A 343 16.31 -15.72 -17.52
CA LEU A 343 17.30 -16.22 -16.56
C LEU A 343 16.73 -16.28 -15.14
N MET A 344 15.98 -15.26 -14.71
CA MET A 344 15.30 -15.25 -13.41
C MET A 344 14.25 -16.37 -13.32
N ILE A 345 13.41 -16.55 -14.35
CA ILE A 345 12.40 -17.62 -14.41
C ILE A 345 13.06 -19.00 -14.27
N PHE A 346 14.14 -19.27 -15.02
CA PHE A 346 14.84 -20.55 -14.95
C PHE A 346 15.55 -20.76 -13.60
N ALA A 347 16.19 -19.71 -13.08
CA ALA A 347 16.84 -19.74 -11.78
C ALA A 347 15.84 -20.09 -10.65
N LEU A 348 14.68 -19.44 -10.64
CA LEU A 348 13.64 -19.68 -9.64
C LEU A 348 12.97 -21.05 -9.82
N SER A 349 12.84 -21.52 -11.06
CA SER A 349 12.38 -22.89 -11.35
C SER A 349 13.31 -23.94 -10.75
N ALA A 350 14.63 -23.77 -10.93
CA ALA A 350 15.63 -24.67 -10.35
C ALA A 350 15.57 -24.68 -8.81
N ILE A 351 15.39 -23.51 -8.19
CA ILE A 351 15.21 -23.37 -6.74
C ILE A 351 13.98 -24.13 -6.27
N ASN A 352 12.85 -23.99 -6.96
CA ASN A 352 11.61 -24.68 -6.61
C ASN A 352 11.78 -26.21 -6.71
N THR A 353 12.44 -26.71 -7.76
CA THR A 353 12.65 -28.16 -7.93
C THR A 353 13.56 -28.80 -6.89
N SER A 354 14.50 -28.04 -6.32
CA SER A 354 15.44 -28.51 -5.30
C SER A 354 14.89 -28.42 -3.87
N SER A 355 13.78 -27.72 -3.66
CA SER A 355 13.23 -27.39 -2.33
C SER A 355 11.80 -27.93 -2.12
N LYS A 356 11.51 -29.12 -2.66
CA LYS A 356 10.15 -29.70 -2.70
C LYS A 356 9.46 -29.86 -1.34
N ASP A 357 10.23 -29.93 -0.25
CA ASP A 357 9.71 -30.12 1.11
C ASP A 357 9.29 -28.80 1.80
N ILE A 358 9.33 -27.67 1.09
CA ILE A 358 9.09 -26.33 1.65
C ILE A 358 7.83 -25.74 1.02
N GLU A 359 6.73 -25.72 1.78
CA GLU A 359 5.39 -25.30 1.32
C GLU A 359 5.36 -23.93 0.57
N PRO A 360 6.10 -22.88 1.01
CA PRO A 360 6.23 -21.63 0.23
C PRO A 360 6.76 -21.78 -1.21
N CYS A 361 7.56 -22.81 -1.52
CA CYS A 361 8.07 -23.05 -2.87
C CYS A 361 6.95 -23.47 -3.84
N PHE A 362 5.90 -24.15 -3.35
CA PHE A 362 4.75 -24.52 -4.19
C PHE A 362 4.01 -23.28 -4.75
N LEU A 363 3.85 -22.23 -3.93
CA LEU A 363 3.25 -20.95 -4.37
C LEU A 363 4.11 -20.24 -5.41
N LEU A 364 5.44 -20.43 -5.35
CA LEU A 364 6.36 -19.88 -6.34
C LEU A 364 6.18 -20.55 -7.70
N ALA A 365 5.91 -21.87 -7.74
CA ALA A 365 5.72 -22.63 -8.97
C ALA A 365 4.58 -22.10 -9.84
N SER A 366 3.41 -21.85 -9.25
CA SER A 366 2.25 -21.34 -9.99
C SER A 366 2.49 -19.93 -10.53
N LYS A 367 3.15 -19.06 -9.75
CA LYS A 367 3.51 -17.71 -10.17
C LYS A 367 4.54 -17.71 -11.30
N ILE A 368 5.57 -18.58 -11.23
CA ILE A 368 6.56 -18.75 -12.31
C ILE A 368 5.84 -19.14 -13.61
N SER A 369 4.97 -20.15 -13.56
CA SER A 369 4.22 -20.61 -14.74
C SER A 369 3.33 -19.51 -15.32
N SER A 370 2.62 -18.77 -14.46
CA SER A 370 1.79 -17.63 -14.88
C SER A 370 2.61 -16.55 -15.58
N LEU A 371 3.74 -16.15 -14.99
CA LEU A 371 4.62 -15.15 -15.59
C LEU A 371 5.20 -15.64 -16.92
N SER A 372 5.64 -16.90 -16.98
CA SER A 372 6.19 -17.50 -18.21
C SER A 372 5.17 -17.46 -19.35
N ALA A 373 3.90 -17.79 -19.04
CA ALA A 373 2.81 -17.69 -20.01
C ALA A 373 2.57 -16.24 -20.45
N GLN A 374 2.52 -15.29 -19.51
CA GLN A 374 2.35 -13.87 -19.83
C GLN A 374 3.46 -13.36 -20.76
N VAL A 375 4.72 -13.65 -20.44
CA VAL A 375 5.87 -13.26 -21.29
C VAL A 375 5.71 -13.84 -22.69
N ILE A 376 5.40 -15.14 -22.83
CA ILE A 376 5.21 -15.75 -24.15
C ILE A 376 4.08 -15.06 -24.91
N CYS A 377 2.94 -14.80 -24.29
CA CYS A 377 1.80 -14.14 -24.92
C CYS A 377 2.17 -12.71 -25.38
N THR A 378 2.68 -11.86 -24.48
CA THR A 378 3.03 -10.47 -24.78
C THR A 378 4.02 -10.37 -25.95
N PHE A 379 5.09 -11.17 -25.95
CA PHE A 379 6.09 -11.10 -27.02
C PHE A 379 5.63 -11.79 -28.32
N SER A 380 4.68 -12.73 -28.25
CA SER A 380 4.05 -13.30 -29.44
C SER A 380 3.13 -12.29 -30.13
N GLU A 381 2.34 -11.53 -29.38
CA GLU A 381 1.48 -10.46 -29.89
C GLU A 381 2.30 -9.35 -30.56
N LEU A 382 3.43 -8.97 -29.97
CA LEU A 382 4.36 -8.00 -30.56
C LEU A 382 4.94 -8.47 -31.90
N ARG A 383 5.19 -9.78 -32.05
CA ARG A 383 5.68 -10.35 -33.32
C ARG A 383 4.61 -10.34 -34.42
N GLN A 384 3.34 -10.44 -34.06
CA GLN A 384 2.21 -10.48 -35.00
C GLN A 384 1.70 -9.09 -35.41
N SER A 385 2.11 -8.04 -34.69
CA SER A 385 1.73 -6.64 -34.94
C SER A 385 2.75 -5.85 -35.77
N VAL A 386 3.81 -6.52 -36.24
CA VAL A 386 4.78 -6.07 -37.25
C VAL A 386 4.43 -6.73 -38.57
#